data_AF-A0AA38ZVG1-F1
#
_entry.id   AF-A0AA38ZVG1-F1
#
_cell.length_a   1.000
_cell.length_b   1.000
_cell.length_c   1.000
_cell.angle_alpha   90.00
_cell.angle_beta   90.00
_cell.angle_gamma   90.00
#
_symmetry.space_group_name_H-M   'P 1'
#
loop_
_entity.id
_entity.type
_entity.pdbx_description
1 polymer ?
#
loop_
_entity_poly.entity_id
_entity_poly.type
_entity_poly.pdbx_seq_one_letter_code
_entity_poly.pdbx_strand_id
1 'polypeptide(L)'
;MPSKTLDPPYDVVLPPSTAKAFSFPSPATATLPAATAPPVAWPSRASMSQLSEISVLIWFSMFRNCLLRRFSIERLTWSGWRRLLPISRADFSKEPAFSWMSKLSREVKMAIRKSKILFCNGYGFDELSPSLIISALDYAVEVGTSVFFDPGPRGKSLSVGTPEQQRALGQFLMMSDVLLLTSDEAESLTGIGNPILAGQELLRKGMRTKWVIVKMGSKGSILISLSSISCAPAFKVNVIDTVGCGDSFVAAIAFGFIHNLPTVNTLAIANAVGAATAMGCGAGRNVANLEQVIELMRASNLNEDATFWNELLDDNLDAQQITFLSKTAINGSNNQLHRVALQKVVSESLCKLKSARIKGIVPS
;
A
#
# COMPACT_ATOMS: atom_id res chain seq x y z
N MET A 1 63.69 -18.01 -9.95
CA MET A 1 64.17 -16.64 -10.26
C MET A 1 63.89 -16.35 -11.73
N PRO A 2 63.46 -15.13 -12.13
CA PRO A 2 62.62 -14.11 -11.46
C PRO A 2 61.22 -14.01 -12.13
N SER A 3 60.09 -13.83 -11.44
CA SER A 3 59.49 -12.62 -10.80
C SER A 3 58.93 -11.56 -11.76
N LYS A 4 57.60 -11.41 -11.80
CA LYS A 4 56.91 -10.11 -11.93
C LYS A 4 55.63 -10.13 -11.08
N THR A 5 55.78 -9.64 -9.86
CA THR A 5 54.72 -9.19 -8.95
C THR A 5 54.32 -7.77 -9.33
N LEU A 6 53.02 -7.48 -9.28
CA LEU A 6 52.44 -6.15 -9.40
C LEU A 6 52.70 -5.33 -8.12
N ASP A 7 53.10 -4.08 -8.31
CA ASP A 7 53.29 -3.08 -7.26
C ASP A 7 51.95 -2.63 -6.63
N PRO A 8 51.87 -2.44 -5.30
CA PRO A 8 50.82 -1.67 -4.64
C PRO A 8 51.20 -0.18 -4.52
N PRO A 9 50.23 0.75 -4.50
CA PRO A 9 50.54 2.18 -4.41
C PRO A 9 50.42 2.75 -2.98
N TYR A 10 51.41 3.59 -2.64
CA TYR A 10 51.45 4.69 -1.64
C TYR A 10 51.34 4.38 -0.12
N ASP A 11 52.51 4.40 0.53
CA ASP A 11 52.69 4.74 1.95
C ASP A 11 52.62 6.26 2.16
N VAL A 12 51.73 6.72 3.05
CA VAL A 12 51.77 8.07 3.63
C VAL A 12 52.09 7.95 5.11
N VAL A 13 53.30 8.39 5.46
CA VAL A 13 53.82 8.48 6.84
C VAL A 13 53.16 9.67 7.55
N LEU A 14 52.47 9.42 8.67
CA LEU A 14 51.99 10.45 9.59
C LEU A 14 52.95 10.60 10.79
N PRO A 15 53.32 11.83 11.21
CA PRO A 15 54.18 12.06 12.36
C PRO A 15 53.44 11.91 13.71
N PRO A 16 54.16 11.66 14.83
CA PRO A 16 53.57 11.32 16.12
C PRO A 16 52.91 12.53 16.81
N SER A 17 51.72 12.30 17.38
CA SER A 17 50.94 13.28 18.14
C SER A 17 51.57 13.57 19.50
N THR A 18 51.90 14.84 19.76
CA THR A 18 52.23 15.36 21.09
C THR A 18 50.95 15.60 21.90
N ALA A 19 50.82 14.88 23.02
CA ALA A 19 49.75 15.09 23.99
C ALA A 19 49.95 16.42 24.74
N LYS A 20 48.94 17.29 24.72
CA LYS A 20 48.76 18.36 25.71
C LYS A 20 47.46 18.11 26.47
N ALA A 21 47.60 17.79 27.75
CA ALA A 21 46.50 17.67 28.68
C ALA A 21 45.90 19.05 28.96
N PHE A 22 44.60 19.20 28.70
CA PHE A 22 43.78 20.28 29.27
C PHE A 22 42.87 19.66 30.34
N SER A 23 43.05 20.12 31.57
CA SER A 23 42.24 19.75 32.73
C SER A 23 40.87 20.44 32.67
N PHE A 24 39.80 19.65 32.78
CA PHE A 24 38.45 20.15 33.03
C PHE A 24 38.05 19.91 34.49
N PRO A 25 37.34 20.85 35.14
CA PRO A 25 36.93 20.72 36.52
C PRO A 25 35.84 19.66 36.70
N SER A 26 35.90 18.95 37.83
CA SER A 26 35.01 17.86 38.24
C SER A 26 33.54 18.34 38.38
N PRO A 27 32.54 17.61 37.86
CA PRO A 27 31.15 18.00 38.01
C PRO A 27 30.64 17.68 39.41
N ALA A 28 30.09 18.70 40.08
CA ALA A 28 29.40 18.59 41.36
C ALA A 28 28.16 17.70 41.25
N THR A 29 27.97 16.86 42.26
CA THR A 29 26.85 15.97 42.49
C THR A 29 25.57 16.78 42.72
N ALA A 30 24.66 16.80 41.75
CA ALA A 30 23.29 17.25 41.91
C ALA A 30 22.34 16.05 41.73
N THR A 31 21.83 15.55 42.85
CA THR A 31 20.80 14.51 42.94
C THR A 31 19.45 15.08 42.50
N LEU A 32 18.94 14.65 41.35
CA LEU A 32 17.53 14.85 40.95
C LEU A 32 16.71 13.61 41.37
N PRO A 33 15.49 13.78 41.89
CA PRO A 33 14.67 12.68 42.38
C PRO A 33 14.14 11.80 41.23
N ALA A 34 14.17 10.49 41.42
CA ALA A 34 13.60 9.50 40.51
C ALA A 34 12.07 9.66 40.44
N ALA A 35 11.58 10.19 39.32
CA ALA A 35 10.15 10.15 39.00
C ALA A 35 9.78 8.75 38.51
N THR A 36 9.07 7.99 39.34
CA THR A 36 8.41 6.74 38.96
C THR A 36 7.24 7.06 38.02
N ALA A 37 7.36 6.66 36.75
CA ALA A 37 6.24 6.71 35.80
C ALA A 37 5.18 5.66 36.19
N PRO A 38 3.87 5.97 36.13
CA PRO A 38 2.82 5.00 36.42
C PRO A 38 2.74 3.94 35.31
N PRO A 39 2.31 2.71 35.62
CA PRO A 39 2.13 1.67 34.63
C PRO A 39 1.07 2.10 33.59
N VAL A 40 1.40 1.91 32.31
CA VAL A 40 0.51 2.19 31.19
C VAL A 40 -0.70 1.24 31.28
N ALA A 41 -1.88 1.80 31.59
CA ALA A 41 -3.15 1.10 31.52
C ALA A 41 -3.55 0.89 30.06
N TRP A 42 -3.83 -0.36 29.69
CA TRP A 42 -4.40 -0.70 28.38
C TRP A 42 -5.85 -0.18 28.29
N PRO A 43 -6.33 0.23 27.10
CA PRO A 43 -7.73 0.55 26.93
C PRO A 43 -8.57 -0.69 27.27
N SER A 44 -9.59 -0.52 28.11
CA SER A 44 -10.50 -1.62 28.46
C SER A 44 -11.34 -2.03 27.24
N ARG A 45 -11.86 -3.26 27.28
CA ARG A 45 -12.70 -3.91 26.26
C ARG A 45 -13.89 -3.06 25.76
N ALA A 46 -14.25 -1.99 26.48
CA ALA A 46 -15.32 -1.06 26.14
C ALA A 46 -14.93 0.04 25.14
N SER A 47 -13.64 0.36 24.94
CA SER A 47 -13.25 1.46 24.04
C SER A 47 -13.17 1.06 22.55
N MET A 48 -13.37 -0.22 22.22
CA MET A 48 -13.36 -0.72 20.84
C MET A 48 -14.75 -0.71 20.18
N SER A 49 -15.82 -0.36 20.91
CA SER A 49 -17.21 -0.45 20.42
C SER A 49 -17.76 0.82 19.75
N GLN A 50 -16.93 1.84 19.49
CA GLN A 50 -17.37 3.14 18.94
C GLN A 50 -16.84 3.47 17.53
N LEU A 51 -16.43 2.45 16.76
CA LEU A 51 -15.98 2.65 15.39
C LEU A 51 -17.17 2.63 14.42
N SER A 52 -17.59 3.81 13.95
CA SER A 52 -18.69 4.05 13.03
C SER A 52 -18.34 3.72 11.57
N GLU A 53 -19.34 3.82 10.67
CA GLU A 53 -19.51 3.19 9.34
C GLU A 53 -18.41 3.34 8.25
N ILE A 54 -17.18 3.76 8.59
CA ILE A 54 -16.03 3.79 7.67
C ILE A 54 -14.78 3.10 8.28
N SER A 55 -14.87 2.58 9.50
CA SER A 55 -13.70 2.22 10.31
C SER A 55 -13.16 0.79 10.20
N VAL A 56 -13.60 -0.02 9.24
CA VAL A 56 -13.02 -1.37 9.03
C VAL A 56 -11.95 -1.39 7.91
N LEU A 57 -11.71 -0.26 7.24
CA LEU A 57 -10.96 -0.28 5.99
C LEU A 57 -9.43 -0.14 6.11
N ILE A 58 -8.85 0.37 7.20
CA ILE A 58 -7.41 0.66 7.25
C ILE A 58 -6.84 0.66 8.68
N TRP A 59 -7.08 -0.38 9.50
CA TRP A 59 -6.61 -0.32 10.89
C TRP A 59 -5.55 -1.33 11.30
N PHE A 60 -5.38 -2.46 10.60
CA PHE A 60 -4.37 -3.45 11.01
C PHE A 60 -2.98 -3.23 10.38
N SER A 61 -2.88 -2.71 9.15
CA SER A 61 -1.56 -2.43 8.53
C SER A 61 -0.83 -1.23 9.15
N MET A 62 -1.57 -0.19 9.58
CA MET A 62 -1.01 1.07 10.08
C MET A 62 -0.19 0.94 11.37
N PHE A 63 -0.48 -0.05 12.23
CA PHE A 63 0.22 -0.21 13.50
C PHE A 63 1.68 -0.65 13.32
N ARG A 64 2.02 -1.21 12.15
CA ARG A 64 3.35 -1.74 11.85
C ARG A 64 4.37 -0.66 11.47
N ASN A 65 3.95 0.46 10.87
CA ASN A 65 4.85 1.54 10.46
C ASN A 65 5.01 2.67 11.50
N CYS A 66 4.09 2.81 12.45
CA CYS A 66 4.15 3.90 13.45
C CYS A 66 5.00 3.59 14.69
N LEU A 67 5.27 2.31 15.02
CA LEU A 67 5.90 1.97 16.30
C LEU A 67 7.39 2.33 16.40
N LEU A 68 8.05 2.69 15.28
CA LEU A 68 9.50 2.91 15.23
C LEU A 68 9.98 4.32 15.62
N ARG A 69 9.11 5.24 16.04
CA ARG A 69 9.54 6.61 16.43
C ARG A 69 9.11 7.10 17.81
N ARG A 70 8.49 6.25 18.65
CA ARG A 70 8.18 6.61 20.05
C ARG A 70 9.22 6.16 21.09
N PHE A 71 10.29 5.50 20.69
CA PHE A 71 11.47 5.34 21.53
C PHE A 71 12.40 6.53 21.33
N SER A 72 12.30 7.50 22.25
CA SER A 72 13.28 8.58 22.38
C SER A 72 14.60 7.97 22.85
N ILE A 73 15.59 7.95 21.96
CA ILE A 73 16.96 7.51 22.23
C ILE A 73 17.70 8.67 22.91
N GLU A 74 18.04 8.51 24.19
CA GLU A 74 19.19 9.22 24.74
C GLU A 74 20.47 8.55 24.20
N ARG A 75 21.29 9.36 23.52
CA ARG A 75 22.68 9.13 23.09
C ARG A 75 22.94 7.86 22.27
N LEU A 76 23.15 8.01 20.96
CA LEU A 76 24.14 7.25 20.20
C LEU A 76 24.42 7.97 18.86
N THR A 77 25.69 7.95 18.45
CA THR A 77 26.30 8.83 17.45
C THR A 77 26.01 8.44 15.98
N TRP A 78 26.19 9.44 15.10
CA TRP A 78 25.68 9.59 13.74
C TRP A 78 26.30 8.69 12.62
N SER A 79 26.86 7.52 12.93
CA SER A 79 27.49 6.63 11.91
C SER A 79 26.82 5.26 11.72
N GLY A 80 25.73 4.94 12.43
CA GLY A 80 25.10 3.61 12.41
C GLY A 80 23.82 3.43 11.55
N TRP A 81 23.26 4.49 10.95
CA TRP A 81 21.86 4.47 10.46
C TRP A 81 21.59 3.85 9.07
N ARG A 82 22.55 3.18 8.41
CA ARG A 82 22.29 2.59 7.07
C ARG A 82 21.58 1.23 7.04
N ARG A 83 21.21 0.63 8.18
CA ARG A 83 20.55 -0.69 8.21
C ARG A 83 19.54 -0.83 9.37
N LEU A 84 18.40 -0.16 9.27
CA LEU A 84 17.21 -0.53 10.06
C LEU A 84 16.04 -0.71 9.09
N LEU A 85 15.83 -1.95 8.68
CA LEU A 85 14.61 -2.44 8.05
C LEU A 85 13.43 -2.22 9.03
N PRO A 86 12.18 -2.10 8.55
CA PRO A 86 11.01 -2.01 9.42
C PRO A 86 10.80 -3.39 10.09
N ILE A 87 11.37 -3.59 11.27
CA ILE A 87 11.30 -4.85 12.00
C ILE A 87 9.96 -4.93 12.76
N SER A 88 9.08 -5.83 12.33
CA SER A 88 7.89 -6.25 13.07
C SER A 88 8.25 -7.33 14.09
N ARG A 89 7.44 -7.51 15.14
CA ARG A 89 7.54 -8.69 16.05
C ARG A 89 7.44 -10.02 15.28
N ALA A 90 6.81 -10.01 14.10
CA ALA A 90 6.74 -11.14 13.18
C ALA A 90 8.09 -11.54 12.55
N ASP A 91 9.08 -10.65 12.53
CA ASP A 91 10.41 -10.98 11.98
C ASP A 91 11.23 -11.91 12.89
N PHE A 92 10.71 -12.23 14.09
CA PHE A 92 11.38 -13.06 15.09
C PHE A 92 10.72 -14.43 15.35
N SER A 93 9.64 -14.77 14.64
CA SER A 93 8.90 -16.04 14.83
C SER A 93 8.46 -16.64 13.50
N LYS A 94 8.54 -17.97 13.37
CA LYS A 94 7.97 -18.70 12.23
C LYS A 94 6.45 -18.90 12.35
N GLU A 95 5.89 -18.79 13.56
CA GLU A 95 4.46 -18.95 13.80
C GLU A 95 3.71 -17.60 13.80
N PRO A 96 2.44 -17.56 13.34
CA PRO A 96 1.62 -16.35 13.36
C PRO A 96 1.45 -15.76 14.76
N ALA A 97 1.41 -14.43 14.85
CA ALA A 97 1.34 -13.70 16.13
C ALA A 97 0.14 -14.09 17.01
N PHE A 98 -0.97 -14.52 16.40
CA PHE A 98 -2.19 -14.94 17.07
C PHE A 98 -2.61 -16.37 16.69
N SER A 99 -1.66 -17.29 16.63
CA SER A 99 -1.89 -18.71 16.29
C SER A 99 -2.96 -19.42 17.15
N TRP A 100 -3.14 -18.98 18.39
CA TRP A 100 -4.19 -19.44 19.33
C TRP A 100 -5.63 -19.11 18.90
N MET A 101 -5.83 -18.13 18.00
CA MET A 101 -7.16 -17.83 17.46
C MET A 101 -7.51 -18.81 16.34
N SER A 102 -8.48 -19.69 16.61
CA SER A 102 -8.89 -20.75 15.68
C SER A 102 -10.26 -20.54 15.06
N LYS A 103 -11.08 -19.63 15.58
CA LYS A 103 -12.45 -19.35 15.11
C LYS A 103 -12.77 -17.86 15.17
N LEU A 104 -13.61 -17.41 14.23
CA LEU A 104 -14.16 -16.06 14.26
C LEU A 104 -15.17 -15.94 15.41
N SER A 105 -15.01 -14.91 16.23
CA SER A 105 -16.02 -14.56 17.23
C SER A 105 -17.30 -14.04 16.57
N ARG A 106 -18.40 -14.04 17.32
CA ARG A 106 -19.67 -13.48 16.87
C ARG A 106 -19.54 -11.99 16.55
N GLU A 107 -18.73 -11.27 17.34
CA GLU A 107 -18.48 -9.84 17.18
C GLU A 107 -17.75 -9.54 15.86
N VAL A 108 -16.75 -10.36 15.51
CA VAL A 108 -16.03 -10.24 14.21
C VAL A 108 -16.97 -10.54 13.05
N LYS A 109 -17.76 -11.62 13.14
CA LYS A 109 -18.76 -11.94 12.12
C LYS A 109 -19.77 -10.80 11.93
N MET A 110 -20.28 -10.23 13.02
CA MET A 110 -21.16 -9.07 12.96
C MET A 110 -20.50 -7.85 12.31
N ALA A 111 -19.20 -7.62 12.58
CA ALA A 111 -18.46 -6.53 11.95
C ALA A 111 -18.28 -6.75 10.44
N ILE A 112 -17.95 -7.97 10.00
CA ILE A 112 -17.86 -8.32 8.57
C ILE A 112 -19.21 -8.05 7.88
N ARG A 113 -20.31 -8.58 8.44
CA ARG A 113 -21.65 -8.42 7.86
C ARG A 113 -22.10 -6.96 7.75
N LYS A 114 -21.71 -6.11 8.69
CA LYS A 114 -22.05 -4.67 8.65
C LYS A 114 -21.12 -3.86 7.73
N SER A 115 -20.00 -4.44 7.32
CA SER A 115 -19.02 -3.77 6.47
C SER A 115 -19.37 -3.94 4.99
N LYS A 116 -19.11 -2.89 4.20
CA LYS A 116 -19.23 -2.97 2.74
C LYS A 116 -18.09 -3.76 2.10
N ILE A 117 -16.90 -3.67 2.70
CA ILE A 117 -15.68 -4.30 2.20
C ILE A 117 -14.96 -4.98 3.37
N LEU A 118 -14.51 -6.21 3.14
CA LEU A 118 -13.46 -6.87 3.90
C LEU A 118 -12.15 -6.71 3.10
N PHE A 119 -11.18 -6.00 3.66
CA PHE A 119 -9.84 -5.90 3.07
C PHE A 119 -8.88 -6.85 3.78
N CYS A 120 -8.15 -7.66 3.01
CA CYS A 120 -7.09 -8.52 3.50
C CYS A 120 -5.79 -8.20 2.77
N ASN A 121 -4.72 -7.98 3.52
CA ASN A 121 -3.37 -7.90 2.97
C ASN A 121 -2.61 -9.22 3.18
N GLY A 122 -1.58 -9.47 2.38
CA GLY A 122 -0.78 -10.70 2.51
C GLY A 122 0.01 -10.79 3.82
N TYR A 123 0.22 -9.67 4.50
CA TYR A 123 0.81 -9.66 5.84
C TYR A 123 -0.14 -10.17 6.93
N GLY A 124 -1.45 -10.26 6.67
CA GLY A 124 -2.40 -10.91 7.57
C GLY A 124 -2.03 -12.35 7.90
N PHE A 125 -1.31 -13.03 6.99
CA PHE A 125 -0.80 -14.39 7.16
C PHE A 125 0.36 -14.51 8.16
N ASP A 126 0.99 -13.38 8.52
CA ASP A 126 2.02 -13.33 9.57
C ASP A 126 1.40 -13.15 10.95
N GLU A 127 0.15 -12.69 11.01
CA GLU A 127 -0.57 -12.38 12.24
C GLU A 127 -1.57 -13.48 12.59
N LEU A 128 -2.27 -14.03 11.59
CA LEU A 128 -3.37 -14.96 11.76
C LEU A 128 -3.06 -16.29 11.05
N SER A 129 -3.67 -17.37 11.54
CA SER A 129 -3.55 -18.68 10.89
C SER A 129 -4.26 -18.68 9.53
N PRO A 130 -3.75 -19.42 8.52
CA PRO A 130 -4.41 -19.54 7.21
C PRO A 130 -5.87 -20.00 7.30
N SER A 131 -6.19 -20.90 8.23
CA SER A 131 -7.56 -21.40 8.45
C SER A 131 -8.52 -20.31 8.95
N LEU A 132 -8.07 -19.44 9.85
CA LEU A 132 -8.87 -18.33 10.35
C LEU A 132 -9.10 -17.27 9.26
N ILE A 133 -8.07 -16.98 8.48
CA ILE A 133 -8.14 -16.03 7.34
C ILE A 133 -9.11 -16.54 6.27
N ILE A 134 -9.05 -17.82 5.92
CA ILE A 134 -10.03 -18.48 5.03
C ILE A 134 -11.44 -18.38 5.61
N SER A 135 -11.62 -18.65 6.91
CA SER A 135 -12.94 -18.56 7.55
C SER A 135 -13.54 -17.15 7.45
N ALA A 136 -12.72 -16.10 7.46
CA ALA A 136 -13.16 -14.71 7.28
C ALA A 136 -13.58 -14.42 5.83
N LEU A 137 -12.80 -14.93 4.87
CA LEU A 137 -13.14 -14.86 3.45
C LEU A 137 -14.48 -15.55 3.16
N ASP A 138 -14.62 -16.80 3.58
CA ASP A 138 -15.82 -17.60 3.31
C ASP A 138 -17.06 -16.94 3.91
N TYR A 139 -16.95 -16.45 5.15
CA TYR A 139 -18.05 -15.75 5.80
C TYR A 139 -18.39 -14.42 5.11
N ALA A 140 -17.40 -13.64 4.66
CA ALA A 140 -17.64 -12.41 3.90
C ALA A 140 -18.37 -12.70 2.59
N VAL A 141 -17.96 -13.73 1.86
CA VAL A 141 -18.62 -14.19 0.64
C VAL A 141 -20.05 -14.64 0.92
N GLU A 142 -20.28 -15.42 1.99
CA GLU A 142 -21.60 -15.93 2.41
C GLU A 142 -22.59 -14.78 2.68
N VAL A 143 -22.16 -13.75 3.40
CA VAL A 143 -23.03 -12.61 3.76
C VAL A 143 -23.08 -11.51 2.70
N GLY A 144 -22.36 -11.66 1.60
CA GLY A 144 -22.33 -10.71 0.49
C GLY A 144 -21.47 -9.46 0.70
N THR A 145 -20.57 -9.46 1.69
CA THR A 145 -19.57 -8.41 1.88
C THR A 145 -18.51 -8.52 0.78
N SER A 146 -18.20 -7.43 0.10
CA SER A 146 -17.19 -7.45 -0.97
C SER A 146 -15.79 -7.69 -0.40
N VAL A 147 -14.98 -8.49 -1.08
CA VAL A 147 -13.64 -8.85 -0.59
C VAL A 147 -12.57 -8.23 -1.46
N PHE A 148 -11.65 -7.51 -0.82
CA PHE A 148 -10.49 -6.89 -1.45
C PHE A 148 -9.25 -7.59 -0.94
N PHE A 149 -8.38 -8.02 -1.86
CA PHE A 149 -7.16 -8.72 -1.50
C PHE A 149 -5.94 -8.08 -2.15
N ASP A 150 -4.98 -7.72 -1.31
CA ASP A 150 -3.63 -7.30 -1.72
C ASP A 150 -2.62 -8.32 -1.17
N PRO A 151 -2.16 -9.29 -1.98
CA PRO A 151 -1.20 -10.29 -1.49
C PRO A 151 0.14 -9.66 -1.10
N GLY A 152 0.45 -8.45 -1.59
CA GLY A 152 1.71 -7.77 -1.39
C GLY A 152 2.93 -8.64 -1.74
N PRO A 153 4.12 -8.32 -1.20
CA PRO A 153 5.32 -9.13 -1.42
C PRO A 153 5.19 -10.53 -0.80
N ARG A 154 4.23 -10.72 0.12
CA ARG A 154 3.95 -12.03 0.72
C ARG A 154 3.36 -13.01 -0.28
N GLY A 155 2.68 -12.54 -1.35
CA GLY A 155 2.11 -13.41 -2.39
C GLY A 155 3.09 -14.46 -2.91
N LYS A 156 4.32 -14.04 -3.25
CA LYS A 156 5.38 -14.94 -3.71
C LYS A 156 5.82 -15.93 -2.63
N SER A 157 5.96 -15.48 -1.38
CA SER A 157 6.34 -16.38 -0.29
C SER A 157 5.22 -17.37 0.09
N LEU A 158 3.96 -16.96 -0.08
CA LEU A 158 2.79 -17.79 0.18
C LEU A 158 2.60 -18.85 -0.92
N SER A 159 2.94 -18.55 -2.17
CA SER A 159 2.82 -19.50 -3.29
C SER A 159 3.81 -20.67 -3.21
N VAL A 160 4.94 -20.48 -2.52
CA VAL A 160 5.93 -21.55 -2.21
C VAL A 160 5.94 -21.95 -0.74
N GLY A 161 4.96 -21.47 0.02
CA GLY A 161 4.86 -21.68 1.47
C GLY A 161 4.33 -23.07 1.84
N THR A 162 3.82 -23.19 3.06
CA THR A 162 3.12 -24.42 3.52
C THR A 162 1.91 -24.73 2.63
N PRO A 163 1.47 -26.01 2.54
CA PRO A 163 0.26 -26.37 1.82
C PRO A 163 -0.98 -25.56 2.24
N GLU A 164 -1.09 -25.22 3.53
CA GLU A 164 -2.15 -24.38 4.08
C GLU A 164 -2.10 -22.94 3.55
N GLN A 165 -0.90 -22.36 3.48
CA GLN A 165 -0.70 -21.02 2.92
C GLN A 165 -0.98 -20.98 1.43
N GLN A 166 -0.54 -21.99 0.68
CA GLN A 166 -0.80 -22.09 -0.77
C GLN A 166 -2.31 -22.21 -1.04
N ARG A 167 -3.01 -23.05 -0.28
CA ARG A 167 -4.48 -23.19 -0.38
C ARG A 167 -5.18 -21.87 -0.07
N ALA A 168 -4.78 -21.21 1.01
CA ALA A 168 -5.38 -19.93 1.39
C ALA A 168 -5.13 -18.84 0.35
N LEU A 169 -3.90 -18.70 -0.17
CA LEU A 169 -3.58 -17.77 -1.25
C LEU A 169 -4.45 -18.05 -2.48
N GLY A 170 -4.52 -19.32 -2.92
CA GLY A 170 -5.35 -19.72 -4.05
C GLY A 170 -6.82 -19.35 -3.87
N GLN A 171 -7.38 -19.62 -2.68
CA GLN A 171 -8.77 -19.30 -2.37
C GLN A 171 -9.03 -17.79 -2.38
N PHE A 172 -8.12 -16.98 -1.84
CA PHE A 172 -8.22 -15.51 -1.90
C PHE A 172 -8.14 -14.98 -3.34
N LEU A 173 -7.23 -15.50 -4.16
CA LEU A 173 -7.12 -15.12 -5.57
C LEU A 173 -8.38 -15.47 -6.36
N MET A 174 -9.06 -16.56 -6.02
CA MET A 174 -10.28 -17.02 -6.70
C MET A 174 -11.55 -16.30 -6.22
N MET A 175 -11.63 -15.97 -4.93
CA MET A 175 -12.90 -15.57 -4.28
C MET A 175 -12.99 -14.07 -3.96
N SER A 176 -11.92 -13.30 -4.16
CA SER A 176 -11.95 -11.85 -3.96
C SER A 176 -12.68 -11.13 -5.10
N ASP A 177 -13.43 -10.07 -4.78
CA ASP A 177 -14.05 -9.20 -5.79
C ASP A 177 -13.03 -8.28 -6.45
N VAL A 178 -12.02 -7.85 -5.68
CA VAL A 178 -10.98 -6.92 -6.14
C VAL A 178 -9.60 -7.43 -5.73
N LEU A 179 -8.72 -7.59 -6.71
CA LEU A 179 -7.30 -7.89 -6.49
C LEU A 179 -6.47 -6.62 -6.70
N LEU A 180 -5.55 -6.32 -5.79
CA LEU A 180 -4.64 -5.18 -5.89
C LEU A 180 -3.20 -5.67 -5.81
N LEU A 181 -2.44 -5.50 -6.89
CA LEU A 181 -1.05 -5.94 -6.97
C LEU A 181 -0.18 -4.85 -7.59
N THR A 182 1.11 -4.91 -7.36
CA THR A 182 2.10 -4.23 -8.19
C THR A 182 2.41 -5.05 -9.44
N SER A 183 3.06 -4.46 -10.45
CA SER A 183 3.49 -5.18 -11.66
C SER A 183 4.35 -6.40 -11.31
N ASP A 184 5.35 -6.23 -10.45
CA ASP A 184 6.29 -7.29 -10.05
C ASP A 184 5.59 -8.42 -9.27
N GLU A 185 4.58 -8.08 -8.46
CA GLU A 185 3.77 -9.06 -7.73
C GLU A 185 2.85 -9.85 -8.67
N ALA A 186 2.24 -9.17 -9.64
CA ALA A 186 1.41 -9.83 -10.66
C ALA A 186 2.24 -10.77 -11.53
N GLU A 187 3.42 -10.33 -11.98
CA GLU A 187 4.38 -11.17 -12.70
C GLU A 187 4.82 -12.36 -11.84
N SER A 188 5.17 -12.14 -10.56
CA SER A 188 5.59 -13.22 -9.67
C SER A 188 4.54 -14.31 -9.46
N LEU A 189 3.24 -13.97 -9.53
CA LEU A 189 2.14 -14.92 -9.36
C LEU A 189 1.69 -15.59 -10.67
N THR A 190 1.97 -14.98 -11.82
CA THR A 190 1.47 -15.45 -13.13
C THR A 190 2.58 -15.97 -14.04
N GLY A 191 3.83 -15.55 -13.84
CA GLY A 191 4.93 -15.72 -14.77
C GLY A 191 4.88 -14.82 -16.01
N ILE A 192 3.97 -13.84 -16.04
CA ILE A 192 3.70 -12.97 -17.19
C ILE A 192 4.24 -11.58 -16.91
N GLY A 193 5.23 -11.13 -17.69
CA GLY A 193 5.85 -9.81 -17.51
C GLY A 193 5.01 -8.62 -17.97
N ASN A 194 4.09 -8.82 -18.92
CA ASN A 194 3.17 -7.76 -19.34
C ASN A 194 2.06 -7.57 -18.27
N PRO A 195 1.95 -6.39 -17.64
CA PRO A 195 1.03 -6.18 -16.52
C PRO A 195 -0.46 -6.31 -16.90
N ILE A 196 -0.82 -6.01 -18.15
CA ILE A 196 -2.20 -6.17 -18.63
C ILE A 196 -2.53 -7.65 -18.74
N LEU A 197 -1.67 -8.43 -19.41
CA LEU A 197 -1.85 -9.88 -19.58
C LEU A 197 -1.82 -10.61 -18.23
N ALA A 198 -0.91 -10.23 -17.32
CA ALA A 198 -0.88 -10.76 -15.96
C ALA A 198 -2.19 -10.47 -15.22
N GLY A 199 -2.71 -9.24 -15.33
CA GLY A 199 -3.99 -8.86 -14.75
C GLY A 199 -5.18 -9.62 -15.33
N GLN A 200 -5.20 -9.83 -16.65
CA GLN A 200 -6.22 -10.64 -17.34
C GLN A 200 -6.17 -12.10 -16.91
N GLU A 201 -4.99 -12.69 -16.74
CA GLU A 201 -4.84 -14.06 -16.27
C GLU A 201 -5.35 -14.22 -14.83
N LEU A 202 -5.07 -13.25 -13.95
CA LEU A 202 -5.61 -13.24 -12.59
C LEU A 202 -7.14 -13.07 -12.60
N LEU A 203 -7.67 -12.20 -13.46
CA LEU A 203 -9.11 -12.02 -13.62
C LEU A 203 -9.79 -13.32 -14.09
N ARG A 204 -9.18 -14.03 -15.06
CA ARG A 204 -9.68 -15.30 -15.61
C ARG A 204 -9.65 -16.44 -14.58
N LYS A 205 -8.62 -16.48 -13.72
CA LYS A 205 -8.54 -17.44 -12.61
C LYS A 205 -9.53 -17.12 -11.48
N GLY A 206 -9.93 -15.86 -11.37
CA GLY A 206 -10.92 -15.40 -10.42
C GLY A 206 -12.33 -15.91 -10.73
N MET A 207 -12.97 -16.59 -9.78
CA MET A 207 -14.39 -16.97 -9.90
C MET A 207 -15.33 -15.81 -9.61
N ARG A 208 -14.89 -14.88 -8.75
CA ARG A 208 -15.69 -13.72 -8.30
C ARG A 208 -15.04 -12.37 -8.63
N THR A 209 -13.82 -12.40 -9.15
CA THR A 209 -13.01 -11.21 -9.39
C THR A 209 -13.66 -10.32 -10.43
N LYS A 210 -13.97 -9.10 -10.02
CA LYS A 210 -14.54 -8.06 -10.89
C LYS A 210 -13.43 -7.16 -11.40
N TRP A 211 -12.54 -6.73 -10.50
CA TRP A 211 -11.45 -5.80 -10.82
C TRP A 211 -10.10 -6.41 -10.41
N VAL A 212 -9.12 -6.31 -11.31
CA VAL A 212 -7.70 -6.50 -10.99
C VAL A 212 -7.00 -5.18 -11.23
N ILE A 213 -6.37 -4.64 -10.18
CA ILE A 213 -5.63 -3.39 -10.24
C ILE A 213 -4.14 -3.70 -10.20
N VAL A 214 -3.40 -3.22 -11.20
CA VAL A 214 -1.95 -3.34 -11.28
C VAL A 214 -1.32 -1.96 -11.09
N LYS A 215 -0.58 -1.81 -10.00
CA LYS A 215 0.15 -0.60 -9.59
C LYS A 215 1.56 -0.62 -10.19
N MET A 216 1.98 0.46 -10.83
CA MET A 216 3.28 0.57 -11.50
C MET A 216 4.08 1.78 -11.01
N GLY A 217 3.88 2.17 -9.74
CA GLY A 217 4.58 3.27 -9.10
C GLY A 217 4.47 4.58 -9.88
N SER A 218 5.61 5.13 -10.32
CA SER A 218 5.69 6.39 -11.07
C SER A 218 5.09 6.33 -12.48
N LYS A 219 4.81 5.13 -13.00
CA LYS A 219 4.10 4.96 -14.29
C LYS A 219 2.59 5.07 -14.14
N GLY A 220 2.03 4.84 -12.94
CA GLY A 220 0.60 4.93 -12.66
C GLY A 220 -0.01 3.57 -12.35
N SER A 221 -1.22 3.32 -12.86
CA SER A 221 -1.96 2.10 -12.56
C SER A 221 -2.91 1.70 -13.70
N ILE A 222 -3.27 0.42 -13.71
CA ILE A 222 -4.20 -0.19 -14.66
C ILE A 222 -5.28 -0.92 -13.87
N LEU A 223 -6.52 -0.84 -14.33
CA LEU A 223 -7.66 -1.61 -13.82
C LEU A 223 -8.19 -2.47 -14.96
N ILE A 224 -8.14 -3.78 -14.76
CA ILE A 224 -8.64 -4.78 -15.69
C ILE A 224 -9.97 -5.32 -15.14
N SER A 225 -10.97 -5.40 -16.01
CA SER A 225 -12.29 -5.98 -15.74
C SER A 225 -12.71 -6.85 -16.92
N LEU A 226 -13.80 -7.59 -16.79
CA LEU A 226 -14.29 -8.45 -17.88
C LEU A 226 -14.67 -7.67 -19.14
N SER A 227 -15.13 -6.42 -18.98
CA SER A 227 -15.62 -5.59 -20.09
C SER A 227 -14.60 -4.62 -20.66
N SER A 228 -13.62 -4.19 -19.85
CA SER A 228 -12.76 -3.06 -20.21
C SER A 228 -11.45 -3.03 -19.42
N ILE A 229 -10.46 -2.37 -20.01
CA ILE A 229 -9.21 -1.99 -19.37
C ILE A 229 -9.24 -0.48 -19.19
N SER A 230 -8.85 0.01 -18.01
CA SER A 230 -8.66 1.44 -17.75
C SER A 230 -7.22 1.69 -17.33
N CYS A 231 -6.58 2.67 -17.95
CA CYS A 231 -5.20 3.04 -17.69
C CYS A 231 -5.16 4.48 -17.19
N ALA A 232 -4.45 4.70 -16.09
CA ALA A 232 -4.23 6.03 -15.54
C ALA A 232 -2.73 6.25 -15.26
N PRO A 233 -2.09 7.20 -15.94
CA PRO A 233 -0.75 7.65 -15.59
C PRO A 233 -0.68 8.22 -14.17
N ALA A 234 0.50 8.13 -13.54
CA ALA A 234 0.72 8.73 -12.22
C ALA A 234 0.76 10.26 -12.30
N PHE A 235 0.56 10.94 -11.17
CA PHE A 235 0.86 12.37 -11.04
C PHE A 235 2.35 12.58 -10.77
N LYS A 236 2.96 13.56 -11.46
CA LYS A 236 4.34 14.00 -11.19
C LYS A 236 4.36 14.85 -9.93
N VAL A 237 4.98 14.33 -8.88
CA VAL A 237 5.11 14.98 -7.57
C VAL A 237 6.55 14.88 -7.07
N ASN A 238 6.93 15.76 -6.14
CA ASN A 238 8.17 15.59 -5.39
C ASN A 238 7.95 14.58 -4.27
N VAL A 239 8.60 13.42 -4.34
CA VAL A 239 8.42 12.32 -3.39
C VAL A 239 9.29 12.54 -2.15
N ILE A 240 8.66 12.55 -0.98
CA ILE A 240 9.32 12.64 0.33
C ILE A 240 9.39 11.26 0.98
N ASP A 241 8.26 10.55 1.04
CA ASP A 241 8.15 9.24 1.68
C ASP A 241 7.07 8.40 0.97
N THR A 242 7.37 7.15 0.64
CA THR A 242 6.42 6.25 -0.04
C THR A 242 5.58 5.41 0.94
N VAL A 243 5.89 5.46 2.23
CA VAL A 243 5.19 4.70 3.28
C VAL A 243 3.71 5.10 3.34
N GLY A 244 2.82 4.11 3.23
CA GLY A 244 1.36 4.31 3.27
C GLY A 244 0.73 4.78 1.95
N CYS A 245 1.52 5.00 0.89
CA CYS A 245 0.97 5.33 -0.44
C CYS A 245 0.09 4.21 -0.99
N GLY A 246 0.51 2.94 -0.80
CA GLY A 246 -0.26 1.77 -1.19
C GLY A 246 -1.60 1.65 -0.45
N ASP A 247 -1.59 1.81 0.87
CA ASP A 247 -2.82 1.75 1.68
C ASP A 247 -3.79 2.88 1.32
N SER A 248 -3.26 4.09 1.11
CA SER A 248 -4.06 5.25 0.69
C SER A 248 -4.68 5.03 -0.70
N PHE A 249 -3.90 4.43 -1.61
CA PHE A 249 -4.38 4.05 -2.93
C PHE A 249 -5.52 3.02 -2.84
N VAL A 250 -5.36 1.96 -2.04
CA VAL A 250 -6.39 0.92 -1.83
C VAL A 250 -7.69 1.55 -1.31
N ALA A 251 -7.59 2.47 -0.35
CA ALA A 251 -8.74 3.17 0.20
C ALA A 251 -9.50 3.98 -0.87
N ALA A 252 -8.77 4.61 -1.79
CA ALA A 252 -9.37 5.33 -2.92
C ALA A 252 -10.02 4.38 -3.95
N ILE A 253 -9.45 3.19 -4.21
CA ILE A 253 -10.10 2.16 -5.02
C ILE A 253 -11.40 1.69 -4.37
N ALA A 254 -11.38 1.43 -3.06
CA ALA A 254 -12.57 1.05 -2.30
C ALA A 254 -13.67 2.12 -2.36
N PHE A 255 -13.29 3.40 -2.24
CA PHE A 255 -14.21 4.52 -2.44
C PHE A 255 -14.83 4.49 -3.85
N GLY A 256 -14.01 4.34 -4.88
CA GLY A 256 -14.48 4.25 -6.27
C GLY A 256 -15.44 3.08 -6.50
N PHE A 257 -15.13 1.92 -5.93
CA PHE A 257 -15.95 0.71 -6.00
C PHE A 257 -17.30 0.87 -5.32
N ILE A 258 -17.32 1.33 -4.05
CA ILE A 258 -18.56 1.51 -3.28
C ILE A 258 -19.49 2.53 -3.93
N HIS A 259 -18.93 3.56 -4.57
CA HIS A 259 -19.70 4.63 -5.20
C HIS A 259 -19.97 4.40 -6.69
N ASN A 260 -19.65 3.22 -7.23
CA ASN A 260 -19.80 2.88 -8.64
C ASN A 260 -19.27 3.98 -9.58
N LEU A 261 -18.07 4.49 -9.26
CA LEU A 261 -17.42 5.48 -10.11
C LEU A 261 -16.93 4.83 -11.41
N PRO A 262 -16.88 5.58 -12.53
CA PRO A 262 -16.18 5.11 -13.72
C PRO A 262 -14.76 4.65 -13.37
N THR A 263 -14.31 3.53 -13.92
CA THR A 263 -13.03 2.89 -13.58
C THR A 263 -11.84 3.83 -13.78
N VAL A 264 -11.83 4.61 -14.86
CA VAL A 264 -10.79 5.62 -15.12
C VAL A 264 -10.82 6.75 -14.07
N ASN A 265 -11.99 7.15 -13.59
CA ASN A 265 -12.12 8.15 -12.52
C ASN A 265 -11.62 7.58 -11.18
N THR A 266 -11.97 6.33 -10.88
CA THR A 266 -11.46 5.59 -9.71
C THR A 266 -9.94 5.54 -9.70
N LEU A 267 -9.32 5.18 -10.82
CA LEU A 267 -7.86 5.15 -10.93
C LEU A 267 -7.23 6.55 -10.83
N ALA A 268 -7.83 7.58 -11.43
CA ALA A 268 -7.34 8.95 -11.32
C ALA A 268 -7.34 9.44 -9.87
N ILE A 269 -8.41 9.18 -9.12
CA ILE A 269 -8.50 9.52 -7.69
C ILE A 269 -7.47 8.71 -6.90
N ALA A 270 -7.34 7.41 -7.17
CA ALA A 270 -6.39 6.56 -6.44
C ALA A 270 -4.93 6.94 -6.68
N ASN A 271 -4.55 7.22 -7.93
CA ASN A 271 -3.23 7.75 -8.27
C ASN A 271 -2.97 9.10 -7.60
N ALA A 272 -3.97 9.99 -7.57
CA ALA A 272 -3.84 11.28 -6.90
C ALA A 272 -3.66 11.14 -5.39
N VAL A 273 -4.44 10.27 -4.74
CA VAL A 273 -4.34 9.99 -3.31
C VAL A 273 -2.96 9.40 -2.97
N GLY A 274 -2.51 8.40 -3.72
CA GLY A 274 -1.18 7.81 -3.53
C GLY A 274 -0.05 8.83 -3.72
N ALA A 275 -0.11 9.63 -4.78
CA ALA A 275 0.89 10.67 -5.06
C ALA A 275 0.88 11.80 -4.03
N ALA A 276 -0.29 12.24 -3.57
CA ALA A 276 -0.41 13.24 -2.51
C ALA A 276 0.14 12.72 -1.17
N THR A 277 -0.12 11.44 -0.82
CA THR A 277 0.50 10.82 0.36
C THR A 277 2.02 10.78 0.23
N ALA A 278 2.54 10.56 -0.97
CA ALA A 278 3.98 10.53 -1.23
C ALA A 278 4.69 11.88 -0.99
N MET A 279 3.94 12.99 -1.00
CA MET A 279 4.43 14.34 -0.72
C MET A 279 4.53 14.64 0.79
N GLY A 280 4.01 13.75 1.64
CA GLY A 280 4.10 13.83 3.10
C GLY A 280 5.16 12.90 3.67
N CYS A 281 5.27 12.85 5.00
CA CYS A 281 6.17 11.94 5.71
C CYS A 281 5.39 11.03 6.65
N GLY A 282 5.60 9.72 6.52
CA GLY A 282 4.93 8.67 7.27
C GLY A 282 3.51 8.33 6.79
N ALA A 283 2.96 7.27 7.39
CA ALA A 283 1.58 6.83 7.18
C ALA A 283 0.67 7.25 8.36
N GLY A 284 -0.53 6.70 8.44
CA GLY A 284 -1.41 6.94 9.58
C GLY A 284 -2.18 8.24 9.44
N ARG A 285 -2.04 9.11 10.45
CA ARG A 285 -2.65 10.45 10.46
C ARG A 285 -1.93 11.45 9.54
N ASN A 286 -0.81 11.05 8.95
CA ASN A 286 0.00 11.88 8.07
C ASN A 286 -0.30 11.65 6.58
N VAL A 287 -1.29 10.79 6.26
CA VAL A 287 -1.73 10.60 4.86
C VAL A 287 -2.38 11.86 4.31
N ALA A 288 -2.43 11.98 2.98
CA ALA A 288 -2.97 13.16 2.33
C ALA A 288 -4.41 13.46 2.75
N ASN A 289 -4.70 14.75 2.96
CA ASN A 289 -6.06 15.24 3.14
C ASN A 289 -6.75 15.47 1.78
N LEU A 290 -8.08 15.65 1.83
CA LEU A 290 -8.89 15.81 0.64
C LEU A 290 -8.49 17.05 -0.19
N GLU A 291 -8.16 18.15 0.48
CA GLU A 291 -7.75 19.39 -0.18
C GLU A 291 -6.48 19.20 -1.02
N GLN A 292 -5.47 18.51 -0.49
CA GLN A 292 -4.22 18.19 -1.21
C GLN A 292 -4.50 17.33 -2.44
N VAL A 293 -5.37 16.33 -2.33
CA VAL A 293 -5.76 15.47 -3.46
C VAL A 293 -6.46 16.28 -4.54
N ILE A 294 -7.39 17.17 -4.15
CA ILE A 294 -8.11 18.04 -5.08
C ILE A 294 -7.16 19.00 -5.80
N GLU A 295 -6.21 19.59 -5.08
CA GLU A 295 -5.21 20.51 -5.64
C GLU A 295 -4.31 19.78 -6.66
N LEU A 296 -3.82 18.59 -6.30
CA LEU A 296 -3.00 17.77 -7.19
C LEU A 296 -3.74 17.39 -8.47
N MET A 297 -5.01 16.98 -8.34
CA MET A 297 -5.85 16.64 -9.48
C MET A 297 -6.07 17.85 -10.40
N ARG A 298 -6.29 19.05 -9.83
CA ARG A 298 -6.45 20.30 -10.62
C ARG A 298 -5.18 20.69 -11.35
N ALA A 299 -4.01 20.54 -10.72
CA ALA A 299 -2.71 20.83 -11.34
C ALA A 299 -2.46 20.01 -12.62
N SER A 300 -3.14 18.87 -12.77
CA SER A 300 -3.18 18.08 -14.01
C SER A 300 -1.81 17.62 -14.54
N ASN A 301 -0.82 17.50 -13.66
CA ASN A 301 0.53 17.15 -14.05
C ASN A 301 0.75 15.63 -14.08
N LEU A 302 0.22 14.95 -15.10
CA LEU A 302 0.42 13.52 -15.32
C LEU A 302 1.81 13.15 -15.87
N ASN A 303 2.26 11.94 -15.55
CA ASN A 303 3.45 11.29 -16.10
C ASN A 303 3.11 10.40 -17.30
N GLU A 304 2.86 11.05 -18.43
CA GLU A 304 2.53 10.40 -19.70
C GLU A 304 3.80 10.08 -20.48
N ASP A 305 4.54 9.09 -20.01
CA ASP A 305 5.60 8.50 -20.80
C ASP A 305 5.00 7.81 -22.03
N ALA A 306 4.97 8.53 -23.16
CA ALA A 306 4.30 8.10 -24.38
C ALA A 306 4.90 6.81 -24.93
N THR A 307 6.23 6.64 -24.83
CA THR A 307 6.91 5.43 -25.29
C THR A 307 6.44 4.21 -24.50
N PHE A 308 6.52 4.29 -23.16
CA PHE A 308 6.08 3.20 -22.29
C PHE A 308 4.61 2.82 -22.52
N TRP A 309 3.72 3.80 -22.60
CA TRP A 309 2.30 3.53 -22.74
C TRP A 309 1.93 3.05 -24.14
N ASN A 310 2.60 3.49 -25.20
CA ASN A 310 2.36 2.96 -26.53
C ASN A 310 2.83 1.51 -26.63
N GLU A 311 4.04 1.19 -26.18
CA GLU A 311 4.56 -0.18 -26.15
C GLU A 311 3.62 -1.12 -25.37
N LEU A 312 3.17 -0.68 -24.18
CA LEU A 312 2.28 -1.49 -23.36
C LEU A 312 0.89 -1.70 -23.97
N LEU A 313 0.38 -0.75 -24.75
CA LEU A 313 -0.95 -0.82 -25.34
C LEU A 313 -0.97 -1.52 -26.71
N ASP A 314 0.12 -1.40 -27.49
CA ASP A 314 0.24 -2.02 -28.81
C ASP A 314 0.30 -3.55 -28.71
N ASP A 315 0.91 -4.09 -27.64
CA ASP A 315 1.01 -5.54 -27.37
C ASP A 315 -0.33 -6.20 -26.96
N ASN A 316 -1.40 -5.43 -26.75
CA ASN A 316 -2.61 -5.89 -26.03
C ASN A 316 -3.93 -5.68 -26.79
N LEU A 317 -3.88 -5.68 -28.12
CA LEU A 317 -5.02 -5.34 -28.98
C LEU A 317 -6.10 -6.42 -29.15
N ASP A 318 -6.11 -7.49 -28.37
CA ASP A 318 -7.19 -8.49 -28.45
C ASP A 318 -8.38 -8.18 -27.52
N ALA A 319 -9.48 -7.80 -28.17
CA ALA A 319 -10.89 -7.85 -27.74
C ALA A 319 -11.47 -6.86 -26.71
N GLN A 320 -10.70 -6.21 -25.82
CA GLN A 320 -11.29 -5.32 -24.80
C GLN A 320 -11.16 -3.82 -25.12
N GLN A 321 -12.19 -3.05 -24.76
CA GLN A 321 -12.17 -1.59 -24.84
C GLN A 321 -11.18 -1.03 -23.81
N ILE A 322 -10.22 -0.22 -24.29
CA ILE A 322 -9.21 0.42 -23.45
C ILE A 322 -9.60 1.88 -23.24
N THR A 323 -9.72 2.30 -21.99
CA THR A 323 -9.91 3.70 -21.60
C THR A 323 -8.63 4.26 -21.02
N PHE A 324 -8.07 5.30 -21.64
CA PHE A 324 -6.79 5.88 -21.22
C PHE A 324 -6.96 7.32 -20.72
N LEU A 325 -6.55 7.59 -19.49
CA LEU A 325 -6.53 8.94 -18.93
C LEU A 325 -5.39 9.76 -19.54
N SER A 326 -5.72 10.92 -20.10
CA SER A 326 -4.79 11.80 -20.81
C SER A 326 -4.92 13.27 -20.36
N LYS A 327 -3.84 14.05 -20.42
CA LYS A 327 -3.82 15.50 -20.19
C LYS A 327 -4.67 16.22 -21.23
N THR A 328 -4.52 15.83 -22.49
CA THR A 328 -5.20 16.42 -23.64
C THR A 328 -6.27 15.47 -24.17
N ALA A 329 -7.43 16.03 -24.56
CA ALA A 329 -8.40 15.31 -25.35
C ALA A 329 -7.85 15.16 -26.76
N ILE A 330 -7.30 14.00 -27.09
CA ILE A 330 -6.95 13.68 -28.47
C ILE A 330 -8.19 13.03 -29.08
N ASN A 331 -8.83 13.75 -30.02
CA ASN A 331 -9.85 13.17 -30.90
C ASN A 331 -9.15 12.24 -31.90
N GLY A 332 -8.77 11.06 -31.43
CA GLY A 332 -8.21 9.99 -32.24
C GLY A 332 -8.77 8.69 -31.72
N SER A 333 -9.97 8.33 -32.17
CA SER A 333 -10.50 6.99 -31.94
C SER A 333 -9.83 6.06 -32.94
N ASN A 334 -8.77 5.36 -32.53
CA ASN A 334 -8.67 3.97 -32.98
C ASN A 334 -9.80 3.24 -32.26
N ASN A 335 -10.60 2.43 -32.96
CA ASN A 335 -11.89 1.88 -32.48
C ASN A 335 -11.85 1.17 -31.11
N GLN A 336 -10.67 0.87 -30.58
CA GLN A 336 -10.44 0.17 -29.33
C GLN A 336 -9.87 1.03 -28.18
N LEU A 337 -9.25 2.18 -28.48
CA LEU A 337 -8.63 3.07 -27.47
C LEU A 337 -9.43 4.37 -27.33
N HIS A 338 -10.08 4.54 -26.18
CA HIS A 338 -10.83 5.73 -25.81
C HIS A 338 -10.03 6.60 -24.84
N ARG A 339 -9.58 7.78 -25.28
CA ARG A 339 -8.85 8.73 -24.42
C ARG A 339 -9.81 9.64 -23.66
N VAL A 340 -9.64 9.74 -22.35
CA VAL A 340 -10.43 10.59 -21.46
C VAL A 340 -9.55 11.71 -20.91
N ALA A 341 -9.97 12.96 -21.14
CA ALA A 341 -9.26 14.11 -20.60
C ALA A 341 -9.35 14.17 -19.08
N LEU A 342 -8.22 14.38 -18.40
CA LEU A 342 -8.18 14.53 -16.95
C LEU A 342 -9.10 15.65 -16.46
N GLN A 343 -9.20 16.77 -17.18
CA GLN A 343 -10.10 17.87 -16.81
C GLN A 343 -11.57 17.44 -16.71
N LYS A 344 -12.01 16.52 -17.58
CA LYS A 344 -13.36 15.93 -17.50
C LYS A 344 -13.50 15.05 -16.26
N VAL A 345 -12.49 14.23 -15.97
CA VAL A 345 -12.49 13.40 -14.75
C VAL A 345 -12.49 14.25 -13.49
N VAL A 346 -11.74 15.36 -13.47
CA VAL A 346 -11.68 16.31 -12.36
C VAL A 346 -13.05 16.95 -12.15
N SER A 347 -13.71 17.47 -13.19
CA SER A 347 -15.03 18.09 -13.03
C SER A 347 -16.08 17.13 -12.48
N GLU A 348 -16.13 15.89 -12.99
CA GLU A 348 -17.04 14.84 -12.54
C GLU A 348 -16.73 14.37 -11.10
N SER A 349 -15.45 14.17 -10.79
CA SER A 349 -15.01 13.60 -9.51
C SER A 349 -15.07 14.60 -8.37
N LEU A 350 -14.78 15.88 -8.63
CA LEU A 350 -14.84 16.94 -7.62
C LEU A 350 -16.25 17.12 -7.04
N CYS A 351 -17.29 16.97 -7.86
CA CYS A 351 -18.68 17.04 -7.38
C CYS A 351 -18.95 15.96 -6.33
N LYS A 352 -18.50 14.72 -6.60
CA LYS A 352 -18.68 13.58 -5.70
C LYS A 352 -17.81 13.66 -4.44
N LEU A 353 -16.54 14.05 -4.58
CA LEU A 353 -15.62 14.23 -3.45
C LEU A 353 -16.09 15.33 -2.48
N LYS A 354 -16.60 16.46 -3.01
CA LYS A 354 -17.18 17.53 -2.18
C LYS A 354 -18.49 17.10 -1.51
N SER A 355 -19.34 16.34 -2.20
CA SER A 355 -20.59 15.83 -1.63
C SER A 355 -20.34 14.82 -0.49
N ALA A 356 -19.27 14.03 -0.59
CA ALA A 356 -18.86 13.13 0.49
C ALA A 356 -18.44 13.88 1.76
N ARG A 357 -17.77 15.04 1.62
CA ARG A 357 -17.44 15.93 2.75
C ARG A 357 -18.69 16.43 3.48
N ILE A 358 -19.77 16.74 2.76
CA ILE A 358 -21.02 17.23 3.34
C ILE A 358 -21.75 16.13 4.13
N LYS A 359 -21.72 14.89 3.64
CA LYS A 359 -22.32 13.73 4.36
C LYS A 359 -21.48 13.25 5.54
N GLY A 360 -20.21 13.62 5.60
CA GLY A 360 -19.24 13.25 6.64
C GLY A 360 -19.10 14.23 7.81
N ILE A 361 -20.01 15.20 7.96
CA ILE A 361 -20.06 16.01 9.20
C ILE A 361 -20.58 15.11 10.30
N VAL A 362 -19.64 14.47 11.01
CA VAL A 362 -19.89 13.86 12.32
C VAL A 362 -20.34 15.00 13.24
N PRO A 363 -21.54 14.95 13.85
CA PRO A 363 -21.91 15.91 14.87
C PRO A 363 -20.86 15.86 15.98
N SER A 364 -20.35 17.03 16.34
CA SER A 364 -19.39 17.31 17.41
C SER A 364 -19.70 16.58 18.71
#